data_AF-A0A7C3C3Z2-F1
#
_entry.id   AF-A0A7C3C3Z2-F1
#
_cell.length_a   1.000
_cell.length_b   1.000
_cell.length_c   1.000
_cell.angle_alpha   90.00
_cell.angle_beta   90.00
_cell.angle_gamma   90.00
#
_symmetry.space_group_name_H-M   'P 1'
#
loop_
_entity.id
_entity.type
_entity.pdbx_description
1 polymer ?
#
loop_
_entity_poly.entity_id
_entity_poly.type
_entity_poly.pdbx_seq_one_letter_code
_entity_poly.pdbx_strand_id
1 'polypeptide(L)' 'PPHPAIKMDVEQAMNALPHDQRAALMLSFSYGLSHMEIAKTLNQPLGTVKSHISRGKLRLRASLRAYEKA' A
#
# COMPACT_ATOMS: atom_id res chain seq x y z
N PRO A 1 -12.45 7.92 -18.76
CA PRO A 1 -11.27 8.82 -18.80
C PRO A 1 -10.67 9.03 -17.39
N PRO A 2 -9.35 8.81 -17.17
CA PRO A 2 -8.72 9.08 -15.88
C PRO A 2 -8.62 10.60 -15.64
N HIS A 3 -8.86 11.04 -14.40
CA HIS A 3 -9.00 12.45 -14.03
C HIS A 3 -7.64 13.20 -14.02
N PRO A 4 -7.54 14.46 -14.53
CA PRO A 4 -6.25 15.10 -14.80
C PRO A 4 -5.56 15.84 -13.63
N ALA A 5 -5.96 15.65 -12.37
CA ALA A 5 -5.48 16.54 -11.29
C ALA A 5 -5.34 15.95 -9.87
N ILE A 6 -5.26 14.62 -9.68
CA ILE A 6 -4.87 14.06 -8.37
C ILE A 6 -3.35 13.87 -8.38
N LYS A 7 -2.60 14.94 -8.10
CA LYS A 7 -1.17 15.06 -8.43
C LYS A 7 -0.19 14.34 -7.49
N MET A 8 -0.63 13.27 -6.84
CA MET A 8 0.21 12.08 -6.70
C MET A 8 -0.58 10.95 -7.30
N ASP A 9 -0.03 10.35 -8.35
CA ASP A 9 -0.55 9.08 -8.82
C ASP A 9 -0.50 8.11 -7.63
N VAL A 10 -1.60 7.41 -7.36
CA VAL A 10 -1.62 6.35 -6.35
C VAL A 10 -0.47 5.37 -6.62
N GLU A 11 -0.13 5.17 -7.89
CA GLU A 11 1.05 4.41 -8.30
C GLU A 11 2.36 5.01 -7.77
N GLN A 12 2.56 6.33 -7.85
CA GLN A 12 3.75 6.98 -7.30
C GLN A 12 3.81 6.87 -5.77
N ALA A 13 2.68 7.06 -5.08
CA ALA A 13 2.60 6.90 -3.63
C ALA A 13 2.92 5.45 -3.22
N MET A 14 2.41 4.47 -3.97
CA MET A 14 2.73 3.04 -3.78
C MET A 14 4.20 2.75 -4.06
N ASN A 15 4.78 3.33 -5.11
CA ASN A 15 6.19 3.16 -5.48
C ASN A 15 7.15 3.71 -4.44
N ALA A 16 6.76 4.75 -3.70
CA ALA A 16 7.53 5.31 -2.59
C ALA A 16 7.53 4.45 -1.32
N LEU A 17 6.71 3.41 -1.23
CA LEU A 17 6.68 2.52 -0.08
C LEU A 17 7.87 1.54 -0.11
N PRO A 18 8.39 1.13 1.07
CA PRO A 18 9.28 -0.02 1.18
C PRO A 18 8.67 -1.24 0.48
N HIS A 19 9.53 -2.03 -0.18
CA HIS A 19 9.12 -3.16 -1.01
C HIS A 19 8.08 -4.05 -0.34
N ASP A 20 8.32 -4.47 0.90
CA ASP A 20 7.43 -5.40 1.62
C ASP A 20 6.08 -4.79 1.98
N GLN A 21 6.05 -3.47 2.22
CA GLN A 21 4.79 -2.74 2.45
C GLN A 21 4.00 -2.62 1.16
N ARG A 22 4.67 -2.28 0.05
CA ARG A 22 4.06 -2.22 -1.28
C ARG A 22 3.50 -3.57 -1.70
N ALA A 23 4.28 -4.64 -1.58
CA ALA A 23 3.88 -5.99 -1.95
C ALA A 23 2.64 -6.45 -1.15
N ALA A 24 2.67 -6.29 0.18
CA ALA A 24 1.53 -6.67 1.03
C ALA A 24 0.26 -5.86 0.72
N LEU A 25 0.39 -4.57 0.40
CA LEU A 25 -0.75 -3.74 0.01
C LEU A 25 -1.29 -4.08 -1.38
N MET A 26 -0.42 -4.36 -2.35
CA MET A 26 -0.85 -4.72 -3.70
C MET A 26 -1.60 -6.06 -3.69
N LEU A 27 -1.08 -7.05 -2.96
CA LEU A 27 -1.77 -8.34 -2.77
C LEU A 27 -3.11 -8.19 -2.06
N SER A 28 -3.20 -7.28 -1.08
CA SER A 28 -4.46 -7.03 -0.38
C SER A 28 -5.49 -6.27 -1.22
N PHE A 29 -5.08 -5.20 -1.91
CA PHE A 29 -6.00 -4.28 -2.58
C PHE A 29 -6.25 -4.61 -4.05
N SER A 30 -5.22 -5.02 -4.78
CA SER A 30 -5.33 -5.33 -6.21
C SER A 30 -5.75 -6.78 -6.44
N TYR A 31 -5.29 -7.70 -5.60
CA TYR A 31 -5.60 -9.13 -5.71
C TYR A 31 -6.63 -9.63 -4.70
N GLY A 32 -7.08 -8.79 -3.75
CA GLY A 32 -8.13 -9.14 -2.80
C GLY A 32 -7.75 -10.24 -1.79
N LEU A 33 -6.47 -10.57 -1.65
CA LEU A 33 -6.03 -11.64 -0.76
C LEU A 33 -6.24 -11.29 0.71
N SER A 34 -6.61 -12.29 1.51
CA SER A 34 -6.63 -12.17 2.96
C SER A 34 -5.21 -12.05 3.53
N HIS A 35 -5.08 -11.49 4.75
CA HIS A 35 -3.78 -11.39 5.41
C HIS A 35 -3.07 -12.76 5.57
N MET A 36 -3.84 -13.85 5.72
CA MET A 36 -3.31 -15.21 5.81
C MET A 36 -2.76 -15.70 4.48
N GLU A 37 -3.45 -15.44 3.37
CA GLU A 37 -2.97 -15.78 2.03
C GLU A 37 -1.72 -14.97 1.69
N ILE A 38 -1.71 -13.67 1.99
CA ILE A 38 -0.55 -12.80 1.79
C ILE A 38 0.67 -13.32 2.58
N ALA A 39 0.48 -13.72 3.84
CA ALA A 39 1.55 -14.31 4.65
C ALA A 39 2.16 -15.55 4.02
N LYS A 40 1.32 -16.42 3.45
CA LYS A 40 1.78 -17.59 2.69
C LYS A 40 2.48 -17.20 1.39
N THR A 41 1.90 -16.28 0.61
CA THR A 41 2.44 -15.83 -0.68
C THR A 41 3.80 -15.15 -0.53
N LEU A 42 3.99 -14.33 0.51
CA LEU A 42 5.24 -13.62 0.77
C LEU A 42 6.24 -14.44 1.60
N ASN A 43 5.85 -15.63 2.07
CA ASN A 43 6.61 -16.43 3.03
C ASN A 43 7.07 -15.62 4.26
N GLN A 44 6.13 -14.88 4.84
CA GLN A 44 6.36 -13.99 5.99
C GLN A 44 5.38 -14.29 7.13
N PRO A 45 5.76 -14.02 8.40
CA PRO A 45 4.83 -14.17 9.52
C PRO A 45 3.58 -13.29 9.36
N LEU A 46 2.41 -13.79 9.76
CA LEU A 46 1.15 -13.03 9.70
C LEU A 46 1.23 -11.67 10.43
N GLY A 47 1.90 -11.63 11.58
CA GLY A 47 2.13 -10.39 12.33
C GLY A 47 2.94 -9.37 11.53
N THR A 48 3.96 -9.84 10.81
CA THR A 48 4.79 -9.03 9.91
C THR A 48 3.95 -8.47 8.77
N VAL A 49 3.15 -9.29 8.08
CA VAL A 49 2.22 -8.83 7.02
C VAL A 49 1.24 -7.78 7.53
N LYS A 50 0.58 -8.01 8.66
CA LYS A 50 -0.35 -7.04 9.26
C LYS A 50 0.35 -5.71 9.54
N SER A 51 1.59 -5.74 10.05
CA SER A 51 2.37 -4.55 10.32
C SER A 51 2.84 -3.83 9.04
N HIS A 52 3.14 -4.56 7.96
CA HIS A 52 3.47 -3.99 6.66
C HIS A 52 2.26 -3.26 6.06
N ILE A 53 1.08 -3.89 6.09
CA ILE A 53 -0.17 -3.30 5.61
C ILE A 53 -0.53 -2.05 6.41
N SER A 54 -0.45 -2.12 7.75
CA SER A 54 -0.76 -0.98 8.62
C SER A 54 0.17 0.22 8.35
N ARG A 55 1.48 -0.01 8.34
CA ARG A 55 2.48 1.04 8.08
C ARG A 55 2.41 1.60 6.67
N GLY A 56 2.16 0.73 5.69
CA GLY A 56 1.97 1.14 4.30
C GLY A 56 0.74 2.04 4.13
N LYS A 57 -0.42 1.66 4.71
CA LYS A 57 -1.64 2.50 4.71
C LYS A 57 -1.40 3.86 5.35
N LEU A 58 -0.67 3.90 6.47
CA LEU A 58 -0.33 5.17 7.14
C LEU A 58 0.52 6.07 6.23
N ARG A 59 1.54 5.52 5.57
CA ARG A 59 2.39 6.25 4.63
C ARG A 59 1.61 6.75 3.43
N LEU A 60 0.77 5.91 2.82
CA LEU A 60 -0.10 6.33 1.71
C LEU A 60 -1.01 7.49 2.12
N ARG A 61 -1.66 7.41 3.29
CA ARG A 61 -2.50 8.49 3.79
C ARG A 61 -1.71 9.77 4.05
N ALA A 62 -0.50 9.68 4.59
CA ALA A 62 0.37 10.83 4.82
C ALA A 62 0.80 11.47 3.48
N SER A 63 1.21 10.65 2.52
CA SER A 63 1.55 11.10 1.17
C SER A 63 0.37 11.80 0.51
N LEU A 64 -0.82 11.19 0.47
CA LEU A 64 -2.00 11.77 -0.16
C LEU A 64 -2.51 13.03 0.58
N ARG A 65 -2.49 13.06 1.91
CA ARG A 65 -2.84 14.26 2.70
C ARG A 65 -1.88 15.42 2.50
N ALA A 66 -0.60 15.15 2.20
CA ALA A 66 0.34 16.20 1.87
C ALA A 66 -0.07 16.97 0.59
N TYR A 67 -0.82 16.34 -0.32
CA TYR A 67 -1.37 17.01 -1.51
C TYR A 67 -2.64 17.79 -1.23
N GLU A 68 -3.49 17.36 -0.30
CA GLU A 68 -4.69 18.15 0.07
C GLU A 68 -4.34 19.52 0.68
N LYS A 69 -3.12 19.65 1.22
CA LYS A 69 -2.63 20.88 1.88
C LYS A 69 -1.65 21.69 1.03
N ALA A 70 -1.33 21.25 -0.17
CA ALA A 70 -0.40 21.92 -1.10
C ALA A 70 -1.19 22.62 -2.22
#